data_AF-L2G867-F1
#
_entry.id   AF-L2G867-F1
#
_cell.length_a   1.000
_cell.length_b   1.000
_cell.length_c   1.000
_cell.angle_alpha   90.00
_cell.angle_beta   90.00
_cell.angle_gamma   90.00
#
_symmetry.space_group_name_H-M   'P 1'
#
loop_
_entity.id
_entity.type
_entity.pdbx_description
1 polymer ?
#
loop_
_entity_poly.entity_id
_entity_poly.type
_entity_poly.pdbx_seq_one_letter_code
_entity_poly.pdbx_strand_id
1 'polypeptide(L)'
;MIVFNGIIVGRAGNSSHQTSQNGFLKAESAPPRSYRHPLTPPSPRQPPTLALGRIHHRHADGRTENKLVIFADGTYLELISFVEGISPEERLKHKWGAKKDGTIIDWAYSLVDESGFSAIQKRVSAVQSLASYDDPVPGGRIRPDGEELKWAVALPGPEGKVERGELPFWCFDRTPRKLRVPDHVEKNVTHPSRALGVHSVEVDVSSEDFKKAYAGIIGQPGQGENGGTWAFDVPIRQFEDPRHIQVTVSEGKSLEGSIRLALYTAKGTEKREIRGDLGAGVSVKIDLIPVSGSA
;
A
#
# COMPACT_ATOMS: atom_id res chain seq x y z
N MET A 1 16.48 5.94 8.07
CA MET A 1 16.54 4.47 7.98
C MET A 1 15.13 3.95 7.76
N ILE A 2 14.67 3.89 6.52
CA ILE A 2 13.30 3.52 6.16
C ILE A 2 13.27 2.03 5.88
N VAL A 3 12.33 1.37 6.51
CA VAL A 3 11.97 -0.01 6.34
C VAL A 3 10.53 0.04 5.83
N PHE A 4 10.20 -0.65 4.75
CA PHE A 4 8.84 -0.58 4.17
C PHE A 4 7.98 -1.67 4.80
N ASN A 5 6.90 -1.29 5.49
CA ASN A 5 5.94 -2.24 6.03
C ASN A 5 4.62 -2.17 5.26
N GLY A 6 4.65 -2.64 4.03
CA GLY A 6 3.44 -3.10 3.39
C GLY A 6 2.57 -2.08 2.70
N ILE A 7 2.02 -2.58 1.60
CA ILE A 7 0.85 -2.09 0.90
C ILE A 7 -0.33 -2.74 1.62
N ILE A 8 -1.31 -1.95 2.08
CA ILE A 8 -2.59 -2.49 2.56
C ILE A 8 -3.64 -2.30 1.49
N VAL A 9 -3.96 -3.39 0.80
CA VAL A 9 -5.08 -3.50 -0.14
C VAL A 9 -6.35 -3.79 0.67
N GLY A 10 -7.58 -3.51 0.22
CA GLY A 10 -8.76 -3.77 1.06
C GLY A 10 -10.10 -3.61 0.34
N ARG A 11 -11.16 -4.28 0.81
CA ARG A 11 -12.46 -4.32 0.11
C ARG A 11 -13.49 -3.39 0.74
N ALA A 12 -14.14 -2.51 -0.03
CA ALA A 12 -15.32 -1.76 0.41
C ALA A 12 -16.63 -2.53 0.17
N GLY A 13 -17.54 -2.48 1.15
CA GLY A 13 -18.92 -2.94 1.04
C GLY A 13 -19.83 -1.95 0.32
N ASN A 14 -20.81 -2.46 -0.42
CA ASN A 14 -21.81 -1.70 -1.17
C ASN A 14 -22.66 -0.78 -0.27
N SER A 15 -22.92 0.44 -0.73
CA SER A 15 -24.19 1.12 -0.47
C SER A 15 -24.55 2.07 -1.62
N SER A 16 -25.84 2.18 -1.86
CA SER A 16 -26.53 2.59 -3.09
C SER A 16 -27.29 3.93 -2.94
N HIS A 17 -27.37 4.70 -4.05
CA HIS A 17 -28.27 5.83 -4.36
C HIS A 17 -28.18 7.09 -3.45
N GLN A 18 -28.31 8.35 -3.91
CA GLN A 18 -29.34 8.94 -4.79
C GLN A 18 -28.92 10.34 -5.35
N THR A 19 -29.68 10.80 -6.34
CA THR A 19 -29.55 11.88 -7.33
C THR A 19 -29.89 13.33 -6.92
N SER A 20 -29.34 14.34 -7.65
CA SER A 20 -30.00 15.50 -8.34
C SER A 20 -28.97 16.64 -8.57
N GLN A 21 -28.60 17.05 -9.80
CA GLN A 21 -29.20 17.89 -10.86
C GLN A 21 -29.25 19.43 -10.66
N ASN A 22 -28.80 20.12 -11.74
CA ASN A 22 -28.97 21.52 -12.19
C ASN A 22 -27.97 22.57 -11.64
N GLY A 23 -27.36 23.46 -12.44
CA GLY A 23 -27.62 23.86 -13.83
C GLY A 23 -26.47 24.69 -14.46
N PHE A 24 -26.64 24.96 -15.76
CA PHE A 24 -25.72 25.57 -16.73
C PHE A 24 -25.43 27.07 -16.52
N LEU A 25 -24.33 27.58 -17.12
CA LEU A 25 -24.34 28.70 -18.08
C LEU A 25 -22.99 28.84 -18.85
N LYS A 26 -23.10 29.32 -20.10
CA LYS A 26 -22.10 29.34 -21.20
C LYS A 26 -21.27 30.64 -21.27
N ALA A 27 -20.27 30.62 -22.16
CA ALA A 27 -19.12 31.51 -22.36
C ALA A 27 -19.33 32.79 -23.22
N GLU A 28 -18.20 33.50 -23.43
CA GLU A 28 -17.82 34.58 -24.39
C GLU A 28 -17.64 35.97 -23.75
N SER A 29 -16.65 36.84 -24.05
CA SER A 29 -15.62 36.96 -25.09
C SER A 29 -14.51 37.95 -24.62
N ALA A 30 -13.38 38.05 -25.34
CA ALA A 30 -12.32 39.06 -25.19
C ALA A 30 -12.07 39.72 -26.57
N PRO A 31 -11.11 40.67 -26.82
CA PRO A 31 -10.12 41.41 -25.98
C PRO A 31 -10.10 42.94 -26.39
N PRO A 32 -9.00 43.75 -26.42
CA PRO A 32 -7.63 43.63 -25.86
C PRO A 32 -7.06 44.90 -25.17
N ARG A 33 -5.97 44.76 -24.40
CA ARG A 33 -4.72 45.53 -24.60
C ARG A 33 -3.56 45.01 -23.75
N SER A 34 -2.39 45.20 -24.34
CA SER A 34 -1.06 44.67 -24.06
C SER A 34 -0.36 45.28 -22.83
N TYR A 35 0.30 44.43 -22.04
CA TYR A 35 1.53 44.77 -21.33
C TYR A 35 2.46 43.55 -21.32
N ARG A 36 3.68 43.70 -21.87
CA ARG A 36 4.74 42.69 -21.78
C ARG A 36 5.33 42.73 -20.37
N HIS A 37 5.19 41.65 -19.61
CA HIS A 37 6.04 41.36 -18.46
C HIS A 37 7.24 40.49 -18.91
N PRO A 38 8.42 40.63 -18.28
CA PRO A 38 9.55 39.74 -18.54
C PRO A 38 9.21 38.33 -18.08
N LEU A 39 9.50 37.35 -18.94
CA LEU A 39 9.34 35.93 -18.66
C LEU A 39 10.20 35.58 -17.44
N THR A 40 9.56 35.35 -16.29
CA THR A 40 10.16 34.54 -15.23
C THR A 40 10.54 33.19 -15.86
N PRO A 41 11.80 32.75 -15.73
CA PRO A 41 12.14 31.39 -16.15
C PRO A 41 11.20 30.43 -15.41
N PRO A 42 10.68 29.38 -16.07
CA PRO A 42 9.87 28.40 -15.38
C PRO A 42 10.68 27.90 -14.18
N SER A 43 10.08 27.93 -12.97
CA SER A 43 10.69 27.29 -11.82
C SER A 43 11.14 25.90 -12.22
N PRO A 44 12.36 25.47 -11.85
CA PRO A 44 12.79 24.11 -12.13
C PRO A 44 11.69 23.17 -11.64
N ARG A 45 11.15 22.34 -12.55
CA ARG A 45 10.08 21.40 -12.19
C ARG A 45 10.61 20.59 -11.03
N GLN A 46 9.98 20.70 -9.86
CA GLN A 46 10.35 19.85 -8.74
C GLN A 46 10.27 18.39 -9.21
N PRO A 47 11.25 17.55 -8.84
CA PRO A 47 11.19 16.13 -9.15
C PRO A 47 9.88 15.56 -8.56
N PRO A 48 9.25 14.58 -9.23
CA PRO A 48 8.05 13.95 -8.70
C PRO A 48 8.39 13.28 -7.36
N THR A 49 7.78 13.74 -6.27
CA THR A 49 7.98 13.21 -4.92
C THR A 49 6.66 12.73 -4.31
N LEU A 50 6.73 11.69 -3.49
CA LEU A 50 5.62 11.28 -2.63
C LEU A 50 5.59 12.21 -1.42
N ALA A 51 4.43 12.81 -1.14
CA ALA A 51 4.28 13.58 0.08
C ALA A 51 4.17 12.59 1.25
N LEU A 52 5.12 12.68 2.19
CA LEU A 52 4.98 11.97 3.45
C LEU A 52 3.79 12.56 4.20
N GLY A 53 2.78 11.74 4.52
CA GLY A 53 1.69 12.16 5.38
C GLY A 53 2.25 12.68 6.70
N ARG A 54 1.57 13.65 7.33
CA ARG A 54 1.98 14.20 8.63
C ARG A 54 1.76 13.24 9.81
N ILE A 55 1.54 11.97 9.50
CA ILE A 55 1.09 10.90 10.37
C ILE A 55 2.35 10.15 10.79
N HIS A 56 2.96 10.61 11.87
CA HIS A 56 4.10 9.94 12.51
C HIS A 56 3.62 9.27 13.79
N HIS A 57 3.93 7.99 13.97
CA HIS A 57 3.52 7.26 15.17
C HIS A 57 4.67 6.43 15.70
N ARG A 58 4.81 6.39 17.01
CA ARG A 58 5.66 5.41 17.69
C ARG A 58 4.87 4.16 17.99
N HIS A 59 5.43 2.98 17.72
CA HIS A 59 4.81 1.71 18.11
C HIS A 59 4.83 1.54 19.63
N ALA A 60 3.90 0.74 20.15
CA ALA A 60 3.64 0.61 21.58
C ALA A 60 4.86 0.10 22.38
N ASP A 61 5.76 -0.66 21.75
CA ASP A 61 7.00 -1.14 22.36
C ASP A 61 8.11 -0.07 22.43
N GLY A 62 7.89 1.10 21.85
CA GLY A 62 8.81 2.24 21.85
C GLY A 62 10.05 2.07 20.95
N ARG A 63 10.20 0.94 20.25
CA ARG A 63 11.43 0.61 19.50
C ARG A 63 11.40 1.08 18.06
N THR A 64 10.21 1.21 17.49
CA THR A 64 10.03 1.62 16.10
C THR A 64 9.01 2.74 15.97
N GLU A 65 9.13 3.52 14.91
CA GLU A 65 8.19 4.55 14.53
C GLU A 65 7.88 4.47 13.05
N ASN A 66 6.69 4.91 12.65
CA ASN A 66 6.23 4.84 11.28
C ASN A 66 5.77 6.19 10.73
N LYS A 67 5.63 6.22 9.40
CA LYS A 67 5.02 7.30 8.65
C LYS A 67 4.25 6.75 7.47
N LEU A 68 3.07 7.31 7.20
CA LEU A 68 2.22 6.85 6.10
C LEU A 68 2.34 7.76 4.87
N VAL A 69 2.45 7.17 3.69
CA VAL A 69 2.11 7.81 2.41
C VAL A 69 0.75 7.24 1.99
N ILE A 70 -0.31 8.02 2.15
CA ILE A 70 -1.69 7.58 1.92
C ILE A 70 -2.12 8.01 0.54
N PHE A 71 -2.74 7.11 -0.22
CA PHE A 71 -3.23 7.40 -1.56
C PHE A 71 -4.74 7.60 -1.58
N ALA A 72 -5.22 8.20 -2.67
CA ALA A 72 -6.63 8.53 -2.84
C ALA A 72 -7.52 7.27 -2.85
N ASP A 73 -7.03 6.14 -3.40
CA ASP A 73 -7.76 4.87 -3.38
C ASP A 73 -7.78 4.14 -2.02
N GLY A 74 -7.26 4.78 -0.97
CA GLY A 74 -7.23 4.26 0.40
C GLY A 74 -6.13 3.22 0.65
N THR A 75 -5.30 2.90 -0.36
CA THR A 75 -4.03 2.20 -0.14
C THR A 75 -2.99 3.15 0.44
N TYR A 76 -1.93 2.59 1.02
CA TYR A 76 -0.84 3.38 1.57
C TYR A 76 0.47 2.61 1.58
N LEU A 77 1.58 3.35 1.68
CA LEU A 77 2.89 2.82 2.03
C LEU A 77 3.19 3.17 3.50
N GLU A 78 3.57 2.18 4.30
CA GLU A 78 4.12 2.41 5.63
C GLU A 78 5.64 2.45 5.58
N LEU A 79 6.20 3.60 5.97
CA LEU A 79 7.64 3.73 6.19
C LEU A 79 7.89 3.58 7.68
N ILE A 80 8.55 2.51 8.08
CA ILE A 80 8.91 2.26 9.47
C ILE A 80 10.42 2.43 9.69
N SER A 81 10.83 2.92 10.83
CA SER A 81 12.23 2.95 11.24
C SER A 81 12.35 2.49 12.68
N PHE A 82 13.51 1.98 13.05
CA PHE A 82 13.86 1.99 14.46
C PHE A 82 14.00 3.43 14.95
N VAL A 83 13.67 3.68 16.22
CA VAL A 83 13.81 5.02 16.82
C VAL A 83 15.27 5.44 16.84
N GLU A 84 15.49 6.75 16.70
CA GLU A 84 16.84 7.33 16.78
C GLU A 84 17.51 6.99 18.12
N GLY A 85 18.79 6.61 18.06
CA GLY A 85 19.60 6.29 19.23
C GLY A 85 19.36 4.91 19.85
N ILE A 86 18.53 4.04 19.26
CA ILE A 86 18.45 2.64 19.71
C ILE A 86 19.82 1.97 19.58
N SER A 87 20.25 1.22 20.60
CA SER A 87 21.50 0.48 20.51
C SER A 87 21.37 -0.71 19.54
N PRO A 88 22.47 -1.16 18.91
CA PRO A 88 22.44 -2.37 18.08
C PRO A 88 21.91 -3.60 18.82
N GLU A 89 22.25 -3.76 20.10
CA GLU A 89 21.80 -4.87 20.94
C GLU A 89 20.29 -4.82 21.20
N GLU A 90 19.75 -3.64 21.51
CA GLU A 90 18.30 -3.46 21.68
C GLU A 90 17.53 -3.61 20.37
N ARG A 91 18.10 -3.15 19.24
CA ARG A 91 17.54 -3.38 17.91
C ARG A 91 17.40 -4.87 17.63
N LEU A 92 18.44 -5.68 17.90
CA LEU A 92 18.45 -7.12 17.62
C LEU A 92 17.42 -7.91 18.44
N LYS A 93 16.90 -7.37 19.55
CA LYS A 93 15.80 -7.98 20.31
C LYS A 93 14.44 -7.84 19.63
N HIS A 94 14.32 -6.94 18.65
CA HIS A 94 13.09 -6.77 17.88
C HIS A 94 13.02 -7.81 16.74
N LYS A 95 11.81 -8.26 16.37
CA LYS A 95 11.58 -9.24 15.28
C LYS A 95 12.14 -8.82 13.91
N TRP A 96 12.33 -7.52 13.71
CA TRP A 96 12.95 -6.94 12.49
C TRP A 96 14.40 -6.51 12.71
N GLY A 97 14.97 -6.77 13.88
CA GLY A 97 16.28 -6.27 14.27
C GLY A 97 17.40 -6.65 13.32
N ALA A 98 17.35 -7.90 12.83
CA ALA A 98 18.31 -8.46 11.89
C ALA A 98 18.04 -8.11 10.42
N LYS A 99 16.87 -7.52 10.08
CA LYS A 99 16.59 -7.12 8.70
C LYS A 99 17.46 -5.90 8.35
N LYS A 100 18.02 -5.93 7.15
CA LYS A 100 18.82 -4.81 6.61
C LYS A 100 17.92 -3.59 6.42
N ASP A 101 18.50 -2.42 6.57
CA ASP A 101 17.79 -1.18 6.31
C ASP A 101 17.46 -1.06 4.82
N GLY A 102 16.38 -0.36 4.50
CA GLY A 102 15.94 -0.21 3.11
C GLY A 102 15.27 -1.44 2.51
N THR A 103 15.03 -2.47 3.30
CA THR A 103 14.28 -3.65 2.86
C THR A 103 12.78 -3.44 3.01
N ILE A 104 12.02 -4.15 2.17
CA ILE A 104 10.60 -4.35 2.39
C ILE A 104 10.45 -5.48 3.40
N ILE A 105 9.73 -5.24 4.48
CA ILE A 105 9.49 -6.25 5.53
C ILE A 105 8.39 -7.20 5.10
N ASP A 106 7.27 -6.64 4.66
CA ASP A 106 6.01 -7.36 4.52
C ASP A 106 5.01 -6.57 3.68
N TRP A 107 3.85 -7.16 3.42
CA TRP A 107 2.67 -6.46 2.91
C TRP A 107 1.37 -7.02 3.48
N ALA A 108 0.28 -6.25 3.42
CA ALA A 108 -0.96 -6.62 4.06
C ALA A 108 -2.17 -6.60 3.12
N TYR A 109 -3.16 -7.41 3.47
CA TYR A 109 -4.49 -7.32 2.89
C TYR A 109 -5.54 -7.12 3.98
N SER A 110 -6.37 -6.10 3.83
CA SER A 110 -7.37 -5.72 4.81
C SER A 110 -8.75 -6.26 4.46
N LEU A 111 -9.42 -6.79 5.49
CA LEU A 111 -10.87 -6.94 5.50
C LEU A 111 -11.46 -5.89 6.43
N VAL A 112 -12.74 -5.55 6.21
CA VAL A 112 -13.47 -4.61 7.06
C VAL A 112 -13.53 -5.13 8.50
N ASP A 113 -13.79 -6.42 8.66
CA ASP A 113 -13.82 -7.14 9.94
C ASP A 113 -13.31 -8.58 9.75
N GLU A 114 -13.26 -9.36 10.82
CA GLU A 114 -12.83 -10.76 10.77
C GLU A 114 -13.84 -11.72 10.11
N SER A 115 -15.02 -11.23 9.69
CA SER A 115 -16.03 -12.10 9.08
C SER A 115 -15.53 -12.69 7.76
N GLY A 116 -15.76 -14.00 7.59
CA GLY A 116 -15.27 -14.73 6.42
C GLY A 116 -13.77 -15.08 6.44
N PHE A 117 -12.98 -14.58 7.41
CA PHE A 117 -11.56 -14.91 7.49
C PHE A 117 -11.30 -16.41 7.71
N SER A 118 -12.14 -17.07 8.51
CA SER A 118 -12.06 -18.52 8.72
C SER A 118 -12.29 -19.34 7.45
N ALA A 119 -13.06 -18.82 6.49
CA ALA A 119 -13.22 -19.45 5.19
C ALA A 119 -11.95 -19.30 4.34
N ILE A 120 -11.26 -18.17 4.45
CA ILE A 120 -9.95 -17.96 3.81
C ILE A 120 -8.91 -18.91 4.42
N GLN A 121 -8.80 -18.98 5.75
CA GLN A 121 -7.92 -19.92 6.45
C GLN A 121 -8.12 -21.35 5.94
N LYS A 122 -9.38 -21.82 5.90
CA LYS A 122 -9.74 -23.16 5.40
C LYS A 122 -9.33 -23.39 3.95
N ARG A 123 -9.57 -22.42 3.05
CA ARG A 123 -9.20 -22.56 1.63
C ARG A 123 -7.69 -22.64 1.46
N VAL A 124 -6.93 -21.78 2.14
CA VAL A 124 -5.47 -21.78 2.07
C VAL A 124 -4.92 -23.12 2.58
N SER A 125 -5.36 -23.59 3.75
CA SER A 125 -4.90 -24.87 4.30
C SER A 125 -5.31 -26.09 3.47
N ALA A 126 -6.38 -26.00 2.68
CA ALA A 126 -6.84 -27.11 1.84
C ALA A 126 -6.01 -27.30 0.56
N VAL A 127 -5.35 -26.24 0.07
CA VAL A 127 -4.71 -26.27 -1.26
C VAL A 127 -3.19 -26.36 -1.22
N GLN A 128 -2.58 -26.25 -0.04
CA GLN A 128 -1.12 -26.26 0.09
C GLN A 128 -0.65 -26.56 1.53
N SER A 129 0.59 -27.01 1.68
CA SER A 129 1.16 -27.49 2.95
C SER A 129 2.24 -26.58 3.57
N LEU A 130 2.65 -25.53 2.85
CA LEU A 130 3.70 -24.59 3.23
C LEU A 130 3.19 -23.44 4.10
N ALA A 131 1.92 -23.03 3.95
CA ALA A 131 1.33 -21.97 4.75
C ALA A 131 -0.10 -22.24 5.23
N SER A 132 -0.35 -21.72 6.41
CA SER A 132 -1.64 -21.48 7.03
C SER A 132 -1.67 -20.02 7.50
N TYR A 133 -2.82 -19.58 8.00
CA TYR A 133 -2.92 -18.29 8.68
C TYR A 133 -3.30 -18.52 10.14
N ASP A 134 -2.58 -17.86 11.04
CA ASP A 134 -2.89 -17.85 12.46
C ASP A 134 -4.23 -17.14 12.73
N ASP A 135 -4.78 -17.32 13.93
CA ASP A 135 -5.97 -16.59 14.34
C ASP A 135 -5.69 -15.08 14.51
N PRO A 136 -6.66 -14.19 14.25
CA PRO A 136 -6.47 -12.75 14.41
C PRO A 136 -6.11 -12.34 15.84
N VAL A 137 -4.94 -11.71 16.00
CA VAL A 137 -4.44 -11.18 17.27
C VAL A 137 -4.79 -9.70 17.39
N PRO A 138 -5.47 -9.26 18.46
CA PRO A 138 -5.82 -7.85 18.64
C PRO A 138 -4.60 -6.94 18.83
N GLY A 139 -4.71 -5.73 18.29
CA GLY A 139 -3.78 -4.62 18.50
C GLY A 139 -4.54 -3.31 18.65
N GLY A 140 -3.85 -2.28 19.15
CA GLY A 140 -4.47 -0.98 19.36
C GLY A 140 -3.46 0.10 19.74
N ARG A 141 -3.89 1.36 19.64
CA ARG A 141 -3.19 2.51 20.21
C ARG A 141 -4.17 3.65 20.51
N ILE A 142 -3.82 4.48 21.48
CA ILE A 142 -4.53 5.74 21.75
C ILE A 142 -3.82 6.86 21.00
N ARG A 143 -4.57 7.66 20.24
CA ARG A 143 -4.06 8.82 19.51
C ARG A 143 -3.83 10.02 20.45
N PRO A 144 -3.03 11.02 20.05
CA PRO A 144 -2.82 12.22 20.87
C PRO A 144 -4.10 13.01 21.21
N ASP A 145 -5.14 12.88 20.39
CA ASP A 145 -6.47 13.48 20.61
C ASP A 145 -7.37 12.63 21.54
N GLY A 146 -6.87 11.51 22.06
CA GLY A 146 -7.58 10.61 22.96
C GLY A 146 -8.45 9.56 22.26
N GLU A 147 -8.58 9.59 20.94
CA GLU A 147 -9.32 8.55 20.21
C GLU A 147 -8.58 7.21 20.24
N GLU A 148 -9.33 6.15 20.53
CA GLU A 148 -8.80 4.79 20.55
C GLU A 148 -8.89 4.14 19.16
N LEU A 149 -7.75 3.66 18.68
CA LEU A 149 -7.64 2.87 17.46
C LEU A 149 -7.48 1.40 17.81
N LYS A 150 -8.34 0.52 17.27
CA LYS A 150 -8.23 -0.94 17.41
C LYS A 150 -8.16 -1.63 16.07
N TRP A 151 -7.34 -2.67 16.00
CA TRP A 151 -7.25 -3.57 14.86
C TRP A 151 -7.03 -5.00 15.35
N ALA A 152 -7.03 -5.95 14.42
CA ALA A 152 -6.41 -7.25 14.63
C ALA A 152 -5.51 -7.59 13.44
N VAL A 153 -4.53 -8.46 13.67
CA VAL A 153 -3.67 -8.99 12.61
C VAL A 153 -3.65 -10.51 12.61
N ALA A 154 -3.71 -11.12 11.42
CA ALA A 154 -3.45 -12.55 11.26
C ALA A 154 -2.26 -12.74 10.34
N LEU A 155 -1.25 -13.46 10.81
CA LEU A 155 0.02 -13.63 10.12
C LEU A 155 0.01 -14.94 9.32
N PRO A 156 0.65 -14.98 8.13
CA PRO A 156 0.96 -16.26 7.52
C PRO A 156 1.95 -17.01 8.41
N GLY A 157 1.73 -18.30 8.56
CA GLY A 157 2.50 -19.21 9.39
C GLY A 157 2.50 -20.65 8.85
N PRO A 158 3.13 -21.60 9.56
CA PRO A 158 3.85 -21.37 10.82
C PRO A 158 5.15 -20.58 10.60
N GLU A 159 5.56 -19.84 11.63
CA GLU A 159 6.80 -19.05 11.64
C GLU A 159 8.01 -19.91 11.22
N GLY A 160 8.87 -19.37 10.34
CA GLY A 160 10.03 -20.06 9.80
C GLY A 160 9.77 -20.94 8.57
N LYS A 161 8.51 -21.16 8.16
CA LYS A 161 8.19 -21.78 6.85
C LYS A 161 7.81 -20.77 5.77
N VAL A 162 7.33 -19.61 6.17
CA VAL A 162 6.95 -18.51 5.29
C VAL A 162 7.73 -17.29 5.70
N GLU A 163 8.56 -16.79 4.80
CA GLU A 163 9.23 -15.51 5.00
C GLU A 163 8.20 -14.38 4.90
N ARG A 164 8.37 -13.36 5.76
CA ARG A 164 7.52 -12.17 5.72
C ARG A 164 7.64 -11.51 4.34
N GLY A 165 6.51 -11.11 3.77
CA GLY A 165 6.41 -10.59 2.42
C GLY A 165 6.03 -11.62 1.35
N GLU A 166 6.28 -12.92 1.53
CA GLU A 166 5.89 -13.93 0.53
C GLU A 166 4.37 -14.09 0.42
N LEU A 167 3.69 -13.93 1.56
CA LEU A 167 2.23 -13.89 1.68
C LEU A 167 1.82 -12.63 2.42
N PRO A 168 0.66 -12.03 2.06
CA PRO A 168 0.16 -10.89 2.79
C PRO A 168 -0.23 -11.32 4.20
N PHE A 169 0.06 -10.51 5.22
CA PHE A 169 -0.66 -10.64 6.48
C PHE A 169 -2.02 -9.96 6.39
N TRP A 170 -2.96 -10.39 7.22
CA TRP A 170 -4.29 -9.79 7.26
C TRP A 170 -4.38 -8.73 8.34
N CYS A 171 -5.05 -7.63 8.03
CA CYS A 171 -5.30 -6.54 8.98
C CYS A 171 -6.80 -6.21 9.02
N PHE A 172 -7.40 -6.28 10.20
CA PHE A 172 -8.84 -6.10 10.43
C PHE A 172 -9.08 -4.81 11.22
N ASP A 173 -9.91 -3.91 10.69
CA ASP A 173 -10.20 -2.62 11.33
C ASP A 173 -11.35 -2.75 12.33
N ARG A 174 -11.05 -2.88 13.63
CA ARG A 174 -12.08 -2.98 14.70
C ARG A 174 -12.67 -1.64 15.12
N THR A 175 -12.05 -0.55 14.67
CA THR A 175 -12.54 0.82 14.77
C THR A 175 -12.58 1.43 13.36
N PRO A 176 -13.34 2.51 13.10
CA PRO A 176 -13.42 3.09 11.77
C PRO A 176 -12.05 3.31 11.14
N ARG A 177 -11.81 2.71 9.96
CA ARG A 177 -10.50 2.71 9.29
C ARG A 177 -9.87 4.09 9.16
N LYS A 178 -10.68 5.13 8.95
CA LYS A 178 -10.27 6.54 8.87
C LYS A 178 -9.45 7.04 10.08
N LEU A 179 -9.56 6.36 11.22
CA LEU A 179 -8.77 6.64 12.41
C LEU A 179 -7.31 6.16 12.26
N ARG A 180 -7.10 5.06 11.53
CA ARG A 180 -5.78 4.48 11.23
C ARG A 180 -5.18 5.07 9.97
N VAL A 181 -6.01 5.22 8.95
CA VAL A 181 -5.67 5.71 7.62
C VAL A 181 -6.60 6.88 7.30
N PRO A 182 -6.25 8.12 7.70
CA PRO A 182 -7.07 9.31 7.48
C PRO A 182 -6.99 9.80 6.02
N ASP A 183 -7.49 8.97 5.10
CA ASP A 183 -7.65 9.19 3.66
C ASP A 183 -8.69 10.27 3.32
N HIS A 184 -9.71 10.46 4.17
CA HIS A 184 -10.69 11.55 4.08
C HIS A 184 -10.11 12.97 4.18
N VAL A 185 -8.82 13.11 4.53
CA VAL A 185 -8.15 14.41 4.63
C VAL A 185 -7.38 14.66 3.34
N GLU A 186 -7.88 15.56 2.49
CA GLU A 186 -7.37 15.84 1.14
C GLU A 186 -5.83 15.99 1.05
N LYS A 187 -5.22 16.72 1.99
CA LYS A 187 -3.77 16.95 2.01
C LYS A 187 -2.95 15.68 2.26
N ASN A 188 -3.55 14.62 2.80
CA ASN A 188 -2.88 13.34 3.05
C ASN A 188 -2.82 12.48 1.79
N VAL A 189 -3.76 12.66 0.85
CA VAL A 189 -3.89 11.87 -0.38
C VAL A 189 -3.45 12.60 -1.65
N THR A 190 -3.12 13.90 -1.54
CA THR A 190 -2.57 14.69 -2.64
C THR A 190 -1.04 14.65 -2.63
N HIS A 191 -0.44 14.26 -3.75
CA HIS A 191 1.02 14.17 -3.88
C HIS A 191 1.56 15.00 -5.06
N PRO A 192 2.75 15.62 -4.94
CA PRO A 192 3.45 16.26 -6.07
C PRO A 192 3.71 15.29 -7.23
N SER A 193 3.99 14.02 -6.92
CA SER A 193 4.11 12.93 -7.88
C SER A 193 2.79 12.54 -8.55
N ARG A 194 1.65 13.12 -8.15
CA ARG A 194 0.30 12.81 -8.64
C ARG A 194 -0.08 11.33 -8.55
N ALA A 195 0.62 10.55 -7.72
CA ALA A 195 0.25 9.18 -7.44
C ALA A 195 -1.12 9.15 -6.75
N LEU A 196 -1.98 8.25 -7.20
CA LEU A 196 -3.36 8.13 -6.73
C LEU A 196 -3.63 6.82 -5.99
N GLY A 197 -2.73 5.84 -6.14
CA GLY A 197 -2.88 4.51 -5.59
C GLY A 197 -1.80 3.55 -6.06
N VAL A 198 -1.84 2.32 -5.54
CA VAL A 198 -0.98 1.22 -5.99
C VAL A 198 -1.60 0.60 -7.24
N HIS A 199 -0.81 0.44 -8.30
CA HIS A 199 -1.23 -0.20 -9.54
C HIS A 199 -1.03 -1.72 -9.49
N SER A 200 0.18 -2.13 -9.13
CA SER A 200 0.57 -3.53 -9.11
C SER A 200 1.63 -3.81 -8.07
N VAL A 201 1.64 -5.06 -7.62
CA VAL A 201 2.62 -5.63 -6.70
C VAL A 201 3.19 -6.88 -7.34
N GLU A 202 4.50 -6.97 -7.46
CA GLU A 202 5.18 -8.21 -7.82
C GLU A 202 5.84 -8.78 -6.57
N VAL A 203 5.54 -10.02 -6.25
CA VAL A 203 6.05 -10.72 -5.07
C VAL A 203 6.94 -11.86 -5.54
N ASP A 204 8.23 -11.75 -5.24
CA ASP A 204 9.17 -12.85 -5.42
C ASP A 204 9.06 -13.79 -4.21
N VAL A 205 8.73 -15.05 -4.50
CA VAL A 205 8.57 -16.11 -3.49
C VAL A 205 9.69 -17.14 -3.60
N SER A 206 9.96 -17.85 -2.52
CA SER A 206 10.96 -18.93 -2.48
C SER A 206 10.53 -20.21 -3.17
N SER A 207 9.24 -20.34 -3.51
CA SER A 207 8.68 -21.50 -4.19
C SER A 207 7.42 -21.17 -4.99
N GLU A 208 7.30 -21.74 -6.18
CA GLU A 208 6.07 -21.68 -6.99
C GLU A 208 4.82 -22.23 -6.27
N ASP A 209 4.98 -23.08 -5.25
CA ASP A 209 3.86 -23.60 -4.45
C ASP A 209 3.06 -22.49 -3.73
N PHE A 210 3.67 -21.32 -3.49
CA PHE A 210 2.94 -20.17 -2.95
C PHE A 210 1.79 -19.71 -3.86
N LYS A 211 1.83 -19.96 -5.18
CA LYS A 211 0.70 -19.68 -6.07
C LYS A 211 -0.59 -20.36 -5.64
N LYS A 212 -0.50 -21.57 -5.06
CA LYS A 212 -1.65 -22.28 -4.49
C LYS A 212 -2.22 -21.53 -3.29
N ALA A 213 -1.36 -20.96 -2.44
CA ALA A 213 -1.79 -20.13 -1.31
C ALA A 213 -2.53 -18.87 -1.78
N TYR A 214 -2.03 -18.18 -2.82
CA TYR A 214 -2.72 -17.04 -3.44
C TYR A 214 -4.08 -17.42 -4.03
N ALA A 215 -4.17 -18.58 -4.68
CA ALA A 215 -5.45 -19.11 -5.14
C ALA A 215 -6.43 -19.38 -3.98
N GLY A 216 -5.94 -19.86 -2.83
CA GLY A 216 -6.75 -20.03 -1.62
C GLY A 216 -7.21 -18.70 -1.01
N ILE A 217 -6.32 -17.70 -0.97
CA ILE A 217 -6.60 -16.33 -0.48
C ILE A 217 -7.76 -15.73 -1.27
N ILE A 218 -7.63 -15.70 -2.60
CA ILE A 218 -8.62 -15.07 -3.48
C ILE A 218 -9.84 -15.97 -3.72
N GLY A 219 -9.67 -17.29 -3.60
CA GLY A 219 -10.71 -18.28 -3.89
C GLY A 219 -10.85 -18.62 -5.37
N GLN A 220 -9.86 -18.29 -6.21
CA GLN A 220 -9.85 -18.58 -7.64
C GLN A 220 -8.41 -18.78 -8.16
N PRO A 221 -8.21 -19.54 -9.26
CA PRO A 221 -6.89 -19.72 -9.85
C PRO A 221 -6.30 -18.40 -10.37
N GLY A 222 -4.97 -18.34 -10.41
CA GLY A 222 -4.26 -17.21 -10.99
C GLY A 222 -4.43 -17.14 -12.51
N GLN A 223 -4.35 -15.92 -13.03
CA GLN A 223 -4.41 -15.61 -14.46
C GLN A 223 -3.00 -15.44 -15.05
N GLY A 224 -2.94 -15.23 -16.37
CA GLY A 224 -1.70 -15.06 -17.13
C GLY A 224 -1.05 -16.39 -17.54
N GLU A 225 -0.02 -16.33 -18.39
CA GLU A 225 0.64 -17.49 -18.98
C GLU A 225 1.17 -18.48 -17.93
N ASN A 226 1.60 -17.96 -16.77
CA ASN A 226 2.18 -18.76 -15.68
C ASN A 226 1.21 -18.97 -14.50
N GLY A 227 -0.08 -18.63 -14.65
CA GLY A 227 -1.10 -18.75 -13.59
C GLY A 227 -0.73 -18.06 -12.28
N GLY A 228 0.02 -16.95 -12.37
CA GLY A 228 0.69 -16.30 -11.24
C GLY A 228 0.15 -14.91 -10.91
N THR A 229 -0.96 -14.48 -11.52
CA THR A 229 -1.48 -13.12 -11.32
C THR A 229 -2.90 -13.14 -10.77
N TRP A 230 -3.17 -12.33 -9.74
CA TRP A 230 -4.49 -12.17 -9.14
C TRP A 230 -4.86 -10.70 -8.99
N ALA A 231 -6.16 -10.42 -9.10
CA ALA A 231 -6.73 -9.11 -8.83
C ALA A 231 -7.16 -9.00 -7.36
N PHE A 232 -6.66 -7.96 -6.66
CA PHE A 232 -7.01 -7.62 -5.29
C PHE A 232 -7.87 -6.34 -5.25
N ASP A 233 -8.88 -6.31 -4.38
CA ASP A 233 -9.79 -5.16 -4.25
C ASP A 233 -9.11 -3.94 -3.62
N VAL A 234 -9.32 -2.74 -4.17
CA VAL A 234 -8.87 -1.48 -3.55
C VAL A 234 -9.89 -0.92 -2.55
N PRO A 235 -9.44 -0.28 -1.45
CA PRO A 235 -10.35 0.22 -0.41
C PRO A 235 -11.37 1.21 -0.94
N ILE A 236 -10.98 2.08 -1.86
CA ILE A 236 -11.86 3.05 -2.52
C ILE A 236 -11.73 2.85 -4.02
N ARG A 237 -12.79 2.34 -4.65
CA ARG A 237 -12.87 2.21 -6.11
C ARG A 237 -13.14 3.57 -6.73
N GLN A 238 -12.08 4.27 -7.10
CA GLN A 238 -12.15 5.61 -7.70
C GLN A 238 -12.17 5.59 -9.23
N PHE A 239 -11.62 4.55 -9.85
CA PHE A 239 -11.42 4.47 -11.29
C PHE A 239 -11.88 3.11 -11.83
N GLU A 240 -12.30 3.08 -13.10
CA GLU A 240 -12.58 1.81 -13.80
C GLU A 240 -11.29 1.05 -14.12
N ASP A 241 -10.15 1.76 -14.22
CA ASP A 241 -8.84 1.16 -14.46
C ASP A 241 -7.72 1.98 -13.77
N PRO A 242 -6.90 1.38 -12.87
CA PRO A 242 -7.07 0.05 -12.33
C PRO A 242 -8.22 0.02 -11.32
N ARG A 243 -9.17 -0.89 -11.55
CA ARG A 243 -10.23 -1.21 -10.56
C ARG A 243 -9.73 -2.12 -9.44
N HIS A 244 -8.61 -2.80 -9.67
CA HIS A 244 -8.01 -3.78 -8.77
C HIS A 244 -6.49 -3.63 -8.82
N ILE A 245 -5.83 -4.01 -7.73
CA ILE A 245 -4.37 -4.16 -7.70
C ILE A 245 -4.01 -5.50 -8.31
N GLN A 246 -3.15 -5.48 -9.32
CA GLN A 246 -2.62 -6.71 -9.89
C GLN A 246 -1.45 -7.20 -9.03
N VAL A 247 -1.61 -8.35 -8.39
CA VAL A 247 -0.55 -9.01 -7.64
C VAL A 247 -0.04 -10.18 -8.45
N THR A 248 1.23 -10.09 -8.86
CA THR A 248 1.93 -11.14 -9.60
C THR A 248 2.93 -11.84 -8.69
N VAL A 249 2.89 -13.15 -8.68
CA VAL A 249 3.73 -14.02 -7.86
C VAL A 249 4.60 -14.86 -8.78
N SER A 250 5.89 -14.81 -8.55
CA SER A 250 6.89 -15.58 -9.30
C SER A 250 7.98 -16.07 -8.38
N GLU A 251 8.47 -17.27 -8.60
CA GLU A 251 9.64 -17.76 -7.90
C GLU A 251 10.87 -16.88 -8.21
N GLY A 252 11.45 -16.33 -7.15
CA GLY A 252 12.58 -15.43 -7.23
C GLY A 252 13.89 -16.18 -7.51
N LYS A 253 14.83 -15.55 -8.23
CA LYS A 253 16.21 -16.03 -8.35
C LYS A 253 17.10 -15.61 -7.16
N SER A 254 16.54 -14.83 -6.24
CA SER A 254 17.20 -14.21 -5.10
C SER A 254 16.88 -14.99 -3.82
N LEU A 255 17.87 -15.20 -2.95
CA LEU A 255 17.68 -15.80 -1.62
C LEU A 255 16.93 -14.87 -0.65
N GLU A 256 16.87 -13.57 -0.95
CA GLU A 256 16.06 -12.59 -0.22
C GLU A 256 14.83 -12.27 -1.08
N GLY A 257 13.63 -12.66 -0.63
CA GLY A 257 12.37 -12.32 -1.31
C GLY A 257 12.27 -10.81 -1.53
N SER A 258 11.70 -10.40 -2.67
CA SER A 258 11.60 -8.99 -3.05
C SER A 258 10.17 -8.64 -3.47
N ILE A 259 9.73 -7.44 -3.11
CA ILE A 259 8.44 -6.90 -3.54
C ILE A 259 8.72 -5.70 -4.44
N ARG A 260 8.14 -5.66 -5.63
CA ARG A 260 8.18 -4.49 -6.51
C ARG A 260 6.79 -3.88 -6.61
N LEU A 261 6.72 -2.56 -6.61
CA LEU A 261 5.45 -1.86 -6.68
C LEU A 261 5.47 -0.78 -7.78
N ALA A 262 4.33 -0.66 -8.45
CA ALA A 262 4.04 0.47 -9.31
C ALA A 262 2.86 1.25 -8.71
N LEU A 263 2.87 2.57 -8.86
CA LEU A 263 1.75 3.44 -8.50
C LEU A 263 1.08 3.94 -9.77
N TYR A 264 -0.23 4.15 -9.73
CA TYR A 264 -0.90 4.79 -10.84
C TYR A 264 -1.13 6.29 -10.63
N THR A 265 -1.21 7.02 -11.73
CA THR A 265 -1.39 8.47 -11.78
C THR A 265 -2.58 8.83 -12.67
N ALA A 266 -3.10 10.06 -12.51
CA ALA A 266 -4.26 10.53 -13.28
C ALA A 266 -4.07 10.42 -14.81
N LYS A 267 -5.17 10.29 -15.55
CA LYS A 267 -5.15 10.23 -17.02
C LYS A 267 -4.38 11.41 -17.61
N GLY A 268 -3.58 11.15 -18.64
CA GLY A 268 -2.84 12.18 -19.38
C GLY A 268 -1.53 12.62 -18.70
N THR A 269 -1.14 12.00 -17.58
CA THR A 269 0.25 12.10 -17.11
C THR A 269 1.18 11.25 -17.97
N GLU A 270 2.44 11.63 -18.08
CA GLU A 270 3.46 10.79 -18.72
C GLU A 270 3.86 9.63 -17.80
N LYS A 271 4.09 8.45 -18.38
CA LYS A 271 4.75 7.35 -17.68
C LYS A 271 6.12 7.82 -17.24
N ARG A 272 6.42 7.64 -15.96
CA ARG A 272 7.66 8.14 -15.34
C ARG A 272 8.05 7.26 -14.18
N GLU A 273 9.16 7.60 -13.55
CA GLU A 273 9.72 6.84 -12.44
C GLU A 273 10.10 7.78 -11.31
N ILE A 274 9.79 7.40 -10.06
CA ILE A 274 10.32 8.05 -8.87
C ILE A 274 11.56 7.27 -8.45
N ARG A 275 12.70 7.96 -8.38
CA ARG A 275 13.94 7.45 -7.78
C ARG A 275 14.27 8.24 -6.52
N GLY A 276 14.85 7.58 -5.53
CA GLY A 276 15.40 8.24 -4.37
C GLY A 276 16.46 7.40 -3.68
N ASP A 277 17.45 8.06 -3.08
CA ASP A 277 18.38 7.46 -2.13
C ASP A 277 17.79 7.64 -0.72
N LEU A 278 17.66 6.56 0.04
CA LEU A 278 17.11 6.57 1.39
C LEU A 278 18.19 6.59 2.48
N GLY A 279 19.46 6.78 2.08
CA GLY A 279 20.66 6.65 2.88
C GLY A 279 21.18 5.20 2.94
N ALA A 280 22.41 5.04 3.44
CA ALA A 280 23.05 3.73 3.66
C ALA A 280 23.15 2.84 2.40
N GLY A 281 23.25 3.44 1.21
CA GLY A 281 23.35 2.71 -0.06
C GLY A 281 22.02 2.13 -0.57
N VAL A 282 20.90 2.54 0.02
CA VAL A 282 19.57 2.08 -0.37
C VAL A 282 19.00 3.03 -1.41
N SER A 283 18.68 2.52 -2.59
CA SER A 283 17.90 3.25 -3.59
C SER A 283 16.51 2.64 -3.76
N VAL A 284 15.50 3.50 -3.92
CA VAL A 284 14.13 3.11 -4.24
C VAL A 284 13.80 3.58 -5.64
N LYS A 285 13.15 2.69 -6.39
CA LYS A 285 12.59 2.93 -7.71
C LYS A 285 11.11 2.53 -7.70
N ILE A 286 10.23 3.45 -8.08
CA ILE A 286 8.79 3.24 -8.18
C ILE A 286 8.32 3.74 -9.55
N ASP A 287 7.72 2.84 -10.32
CA ASP A 287 7.12 3.21 -11.61
C ASP A 287 5.79 3.93 -11.39
N LEU A 288 5.57 5.03 -12.13
CA LEU A 288 4.32 5.77 -12.18
C LEU A 288 3.63 5.48 -13.51
N ILE A 289 2.47 4.83 -13.44
CA ILE A 289 1.72 4.31 -14.58
C ILE A 289 0.42 5.13 -14.73
N PRO A 290 0.21 5.85 -15.83
CA PRO A 290 -1.03 6.57 -16.04
C PRO A 290 -2.21 5.59 -16.16
N VAL A 291 -3.35 5.92 -15.54
CA VAL A 291 -4.59 5.15 -15.74
C VAL A 291 -5.01 5.10 -17.21
N SER A 292 -5.44 3.94 -17.69
CA SER A 292 -6.10 3.79 -18.99
C SER A 292 -7.61 4.14 -18.89
N GLY A 293 -8.25 4.52 -20.01
CA GLY A 293 -9.71 4.77 -20.05
C GLY A 293 -10.14 6.22 -19.88
N SER A 294 -11.45 6.51 -19.96
CA SER A 294 -12.05 7.84 -19.71
C SER A 294 -12.33 8.05 -18.23
N ALA A 295 -12.09 9.28 -17.74
CA ALA A 295 -12.48 9.73 -16.41
C ALA A 295 -14.00 9.80 -16.27
#